data_AF-A0A1C1CJ89-F1
#
_entry.id   AF-A0A1C1CJ89-F1
#
_cell.length_a   1.000
_cell.length_b   1.000
_cell.length_c   1.000
_cell.angle_alpha   90.00
_cell.angle_beta   90.00
_cell.angle_gamma   90.00
#
_symmetry.space_group_name_H-M   'P 1'
#
loop_
_entity.id
_entity.type
_entity.pdbx_description
1 polymer ?
#
loop_
_entity_poly.entity_id
_entity_poly.type
_entity_poly.pdbx_seq_one_letter_code
_entity_poly.pdbx_strand_id
1 'polypeptide(L)'
;MSATMLRTSALRSIPRSFAASVQATTPRSSVLNSALRASLKTSARPARASRILAVTAFQPLPKALVRHAHNAHMYDIDKAEKALHERVLQPIPEQVSTESSTRHVSGEVRSKAADDEDVDMMAGIRSDFNTIKETFSLASVPREAMYVGLAGVVPYLLTSLTTVYLSFDIQYAANHGQGFLMSGELAESLLHIIEPIQLGYGASIISFLGAIHWGLEWAGYGGFKGYPRYSMGIIATAVAWPTLLLSAEVGLITQFLAFTFLYYNDARASARGWAPPWYGVYRFVLTFIVGASIVASLIGRGQIADLVTRPPGPADKYRELRAKQMADIGPEPEGEEEEEGEEEGDDE
;
A
#
# COMPACT_ATOMS: atom_id res chain seq x y z
N MET A 1 -65.29 5.68 -9.42
CA MET A 1 -65.33 6.22 -10.80
C MET A 1 -63.89 6.56 -11.19
N SER A 2 -63.43 6.04 -12.34
CA SER A 2 -62.09 6.18 -12.97
C SER A 2 -60.89 5.62 -12.17
N ALA A 3 -60.20 4.50 -12.48
CA ALA A 3 -59.83 3.84 -13.76
C ALA A 3 -58.96 4.79 -14.64
N THR A 4 -57.80 4.51 -15.23
CA THR A 4 -56.94 3.32 -15.49
C THR A 4 -55.64 3.93 -16.09
N MET A 5 -54.42 3.38 -15.92
CA MET A 5 -53.57 2.76 -16.97
C MET A 5 -52.10 2.86 -16.49
N LEU A 6 -51.36 1.78 -16.18
CA LEU A 6 -50.73 0.74 -17.03
C LEU A 6 -49.84 1.27 -18.17
N ARG A 7 -48.51 1.01 -18.09
CA ARG A 7 -47.66 0.54 -19.21
C ARG A 7 -46.49 -0.33 -18.71
N THR A 8 -46.20 -1.36 -19.50
CA THR A 8 -45.32 -2.53 -19.30
C THR A 8 -44.40 -2.64 -20.54
N SER A 9 -43.18 -3.19 -20.38
CA SER A 9 -42.32 -3.88 -21.38
C SER A 9 -40.89 -3.97 -20.81
N ALA A 10 -40.05 -5.00 -20.97
CA ALA A 10 -40.01 -6.16 -21.84
C ALA A 10 -39.15 -7.30 -21.21
N LEU A 11 -39.46 -8.54 -21.58
CA LEU A 11 -38.73 -9.78 -21.30
C LEU A 11 -37.66 -10.07 -22.37
N ARG A 12 -36.56 -10.75 -22.01
CA ARG A 12 -35.73 -11.52 -22.96
C ARG A 12 -35.37 -12.91 -22.38
N SER A 13 -35.59 -13.92 -23.22
CA SER A 13 -35.48 -15.40 -23.16
C SER A 13 -34.05 -15.95 -22.86
N ILE A 14 -33.80 -17.06 -22.12
CA ILE A 14 -34.03 -18.53 -22.30
C ILE A 14 -33.19 -19.15 -23.47
N PRO A 15 -32.67 -20.43 -23.52
CA PRO A 15 -32.69 -21.61 -22.59
C PRO A 15 -31.37 -22.42 -22.39
N ARG A 16 -31.48 -23.49 -21.58
CA ARG A 16 -30.61 -24.68 -21.38
C ARG A 16 -30.66 -25.73 -22.52
N SER A 17 -29.57 -26.48 -22.71
CA SER A 17 -29.50 -27.92 -23.09
C SER A 17 -28.00 -28.32 -23.12
N PHE A 18 -27.50 -29.41 -22.51
CA PHE A 18 -27.65 -30.79 -22.96
C PHE A 18 -27.24 -31.78 -21.84
N ALA A 19 -27.93 -32.93 -21.83
CA ALA A 19 -27.74 -34.06 -20.93
C ALA A 19 -26.81 -35.14 -21.52
N ALA A 20 -26.41 -36.05 -20.64
CA ALA A 20 -25.50 -37.17 -20.81
C ALA A 20 -25.84 -38.18 -21.92
N SER A 21 -24.80 -38.78 -22.50
CA SER A 21 -24.86 -40.14 -23.07
C SER A 21 -23.58 -40.90 -22.74
N VAL A 22 -23.78 -42.13 -22.27
CA VAL A 22 -22.80 -43.14 -21.90
C VAL A 22 -22.67 -44.10 -23.08
N GLN A 23 -21.46 -44.34 -23.59
CA GLN A 23 -21.13 -45.59 -24.29
C GLN A 23 -19.62 -45.79 -24.42
N ALA A 24 -19.20 -47.02 -24.15
CA ALA A 24 -17.84 -47.49 -24.04
C ALA A 24 -17.23 -47.91 -25.38
N THR A 25 -15.89 -47.93 -25.47
CA THR A 25 -15.03 -49.10 -25.75
C THR A 25 -13.76 -48.76 -26.54
N THR A 26 -12.66 -49.40 -26.10
CA THR A 26 -11.37 -49.68 -26.76
C THR A 26 -10.29 -48.57 -26.87
N PRO A 27 -9.05 -48.83 -26.39
CA PRO A 27 -7.90 -47.94 -26.59
C PRO A 27 -7.06 -48.38 -27.80
N ARG A 28 -6.56 -47.42 -28.57
CA ARG A 28 -5.45 -47.62 -29.52
C ARG A 28 -4.49 -46.44 -29.49
N SER A 29 -3.22 -46.80 -29.51
CA SER A 29 -2.01 -45.99 -29.41
C SER A 29 -1.75 -45.06 -30.60
N SER A 30 -0.95 -44.04 -30.28
CA SER A 30 0.06 -43.35 -31.10
C SER A 30 -0.38 -42.26 -32.09
N VAL A 31 0.56 -41.32 -32.21
CA VAL A 31 0.81 -40.37 -33.31
C VAL A 31 0.33 -38.92 -33.10
N LEU A 32 1.29 -38.14 -32.57
CA LEU A 32 1.70 -36.79 -32.98
C LEU A 32 0.73 -35.61 -32.83
N ASN A 33 1.10 -34.73 -31.88
CA ASN A 33 0.67 -33.34 -31.77
C ASN A 33 0.87 -32.59 -33.09
N SER A 34 -0.23 -32.09 -33.65
CA SER A 34 -0.22 -31.12 -34.73
C SER A 34 -0.87 -29.80 -34.26
N ALA A 35 -0.10 -28.74 -34.50
CA ALA A 35 -0.56 -27.42 -34.93
C ALA A 35 -1.64 -26.69 -34.12
N LEU A 36 -1.20 -25.71 -33.33
CA LEU A 36 -1.65 -24.31 -33.47
C LEU A 36 -0.48 -23.38 -33.11
N ARG A 37 0.35 -23.04 -34.10
CA ARG A 37 1.31 -21.92 -34.01
C ARG A 37 0.80 -20.79 -34.90
N ALA A 38 0.19 -19.78 -34.30
CA ALA A 38 -0.09 -18.52 -34.96
C ALA A 38 1.21 -17.74 -35.15
N SER A 39 1.63 -17.54 -36.40
CA SER A 39 2.76 -16.69 -36.77
C SER A 39 2.25 -15.25 -36.92
N LEU A 40 2.45 -14.43 -35.89
CA LEU A 40 2.33 -12.98 -36.03
C LEU A 40 3.61 -12.46 -36.70
N LYS A 41 3.51 -12.23 -38.01
CA LYS A 41 4.52 -11.49 -38.78
C LYS A 41 4.43 -10.01 -38.41
N THR A 42 5.24 -9.58 -37.44
CA THR A 42 5.51 -8.16 -37.24
C THR A 42 6.73 -7.76 -38.08
N SER A 43 6.50 -6.91 -39.06
CA SER A 43 7.53 -6.29 -39.90
C SER A 43 8.09 -5.09 -39.15
N ALA A 44 9.15 -5.30 -38.36
CA ALA A 44 9.97 -4.22 -37.83
C ALA A 44 11.33 -4.24 -38.54
N ARG A 45 11.65 -3.13 -39.22
CA ARG A 45 12.96 -2.89 -39.86
C ARG A 45 14.09 -3.09 -38.85
N PRO A 46 15.20 -3.77 -39.22
CA PRO A 46 16.38 -3.81 -38.37
C PRO A 46 17.05 -2.43 -38.40
N ALA A 47 16.90 -1.65 -37.33
CA ALA A 47 17.79 -0.53 -37.06
C ALA A 47 19.18 -1.08 -36.67
N ARG A 48 20.23 -0.53 -37.27
CA ARG A 48 21.64 -0.87 -37.00
C ARG A 48 21.90 -0.92 -35.49
N ALA A 49 22.40 -2.05 -35.02
CA ALA A 49 22.91 -2.20 -33.66
C ALA A 49 24.12 -1.28 -33.47
N SER A 50 23.95 -0.20 -32.71
CA SER A 50 25.04 0.55 -32.11
C SER A 50 25.76 -0.36 -31.12
N ARG A 51 27.09 -0.42 -31.22
CA ARG A 51 27.98 -1.13 -30.29
C ARG A 51 27.65 -0.72 -28.86
N ILE A 52 27.03 -1.63 -28.11
CA ILE A 52 26.88 -1.50 -26.67
C ILE A 52 28.24 -1.85 -26.08
N LEU A 53 28.89 -0.85 -25.48
CA LEU A 53 30.03 -1.03 -24.60
C LEU A 53 29.66 -2.06 -23.53
N ALA A 54 30.45 -3.14 -23.46
CA ALA A 54 30.30 -4.18 -22.47
C ALA A 54 30.52 -3.58 -21.08
N VAL A 55 29.43 -3.34 -20.36
CA VAL A 55 29.47 -3.07 -18.93
C VAL A 55 29.80 -4.39 -18.25
N THR A 56 30.96 -4.43 -17.60
CA THR A 56 31.42 -5.54 -16.78
C THR A 56 30.37 -5.89 -15.75
N ALA A 57 29.77 -7.08 -15.90
CA ALA A 57 28.86 -7.65 -14.93
C ALA A 57 29.62 -7.85 -13.60
N PHE A 58 29.25 -7.06 -12.58
CA PHE A 58 29.56 -7.37 -11.20
C PHE A 58 28.95 -8.75 -10.90
N GLN A 59 29.81 -9.77 -10.79
CA GLN A 59 29.39 -11.08 -10.33
C GLN A 59 28.92 -10.95 -8.87
N PRO A 60 27.68 -11.32 -8.54
CA PRO A 60 27.28 -11.39 -7.15
C PRO A 60 27.97 -12.63 -6.56
N LEU A 61 28.75 -12.43 -5.49
CA LEU A 61 29.11 -13.49 -4.54
C LEU A 61 27.83 -13.91 -3.79
N PRO A 62 27.08 -14.92 -4.28
CA PRO A 62 26.64 -15.94 -3.33
C PRO A 62 26.68 -17.37 -3.92
N LYS A 63 27.49 -17.64 -4.95
CA LYS A 63 27.59 -19.00 -5.52
C LYS A 63 28.29 -20.03 -4.60
N ALA A 64 28.96 -19.59 -3.54
CA ALA A 64 29.53 -20.48 -2.53
C ALA A 64 28.48 -21.00 -1.53
N LEU A 65 27.50 -20.16 -1.14
CA LEU A 65 26.49 -20.52 -0.13
C LEU A 65 25.38 -21.42 -0.70
N VAL A 66 25.00 -21.21 -1.97
CA VAL A 66 23.98 -22.05 -2.64
C VAL A 66 24.50 -23.46 -2.95
N ARG A 67 25.80 -23.61 -3.22
CA ARG A 67 26.41 -24.96 -3.38
C ARG A 67 26.48 -25.74 -2.05
N HIS A 68 26.61 -25.04 -0.91
CA HIS A 68 26.56 -25.71 0.40
C HIS A 68 25.14 -26.16 0.78
N ALA A 69 24.11 -25.35 0.48
CA ALA A 69 22.72 -25.72 0.76
C ALA A 69 22.24 -26.94 -0.04
N HIS A 70 22.65 -27.09 -1.31
CA HIS A 70 22.27 -28.24 -2.14
C HIS A 70 22.92 -29.56 -1.68
N ASN A 71 24.12 -29.50 -1.09
CA ASN A 71 24.83 -30.69 -0.61
C ASN A 71 24.53 -31.01 0.85
N ALA A 72 23.94 -30.08 1.61
CA ALA A 72 23.58 -30.29 3.02
C ALA A 72 22.58 -31.44 3.22
N HIS A 73 21.68 -31.69 2.27
CA HIS A 73 20.76 -32.84 2.34
C HIS A 73 21.46 -34.19 2.06
N MET A 74 22.63 -34.19 1.43
CA MET A 74 23.44 -35.40 1.20
C MET A 74 24.48 -35.63 2.30
N TYR A 75 24.53 -34.74 3.31
CA TYR A 75 25.44 -34.85 4.43
C TYR A 75 24.76 -35.59 5.58
N ASP A 76 25.17 -36.82 5.81
CA ASP A 76 24.69 -37.65 6.93
C ASP A 76 25.33 -37.15 8.23
N ILE A 77 24.57 -36.33 8.96
CA ILE A 77 25.00 -35.65 10.20
C ILE A 77 25.44 -36.69 11.24
N ASP A 78 24.71 -37.81 11.35
CA ASP A 78 24.99 -38.87 12.32
C ASP A 78 26.33 -39.55 12.05
N LYS A 79 26.68 -39.75 10.76
CA LYS A 79 27.97 -40.32 10.36
C LYS A 79 29.11 -39.34 10.61
N ALA A 80 28.89 -38.06 10.37
CA ALA A 80 29.88 -37.02 10.63
C ALA A 80 30.13 -36.84 12.14
N GLU A 81 29.09 -36.88 12.96
CA GLU A 81 29.21 -36.82 14.42
C GLU A 81 29.96 -38.04 14.98
N LYS A 82 29.67 -39.25 14.49
CA LYS A 82 30.44 -40.47 14.85
C LYS A 82 31.91 -40.35 14.46
N ALA A 83 32.20 -39.88 13.25
CA ALA A 83 33.57 -39.67 12.79
C ALA A 83 34.31 -38.58 13.58
N LEU A 84 33.60 -37.58 14.10
CA LEU A 84 34.17 -36.54 14.97
C LEU A 84 34.40 -37.09 16.39
N HIS A 85 33.52 -37.95 16.89
CA HIS A 85 33.66 -38.62 18.18
C HIS A 85 34.85 -39.60 18.22
N GLU A 86 35.15 -40.29 17.12
CA GLU A 86 36.30 -41.20 17.00
C GLU A 86 37.65 -40.47 16.91
N ARG A 87 37.67 -39.18 16.53
CA ARG A 87 38.91 -38.41 16.47
C ARG A 87 39.36 -38.01 17.88
N VAL A 88 40.36 -38.71 18.39
CA VAL A 88 41.08 -38.32 19.60
C VAL A 88 41.65 -36.92 19.42
N LEU A 89 41.19 -35.97 20.25
CA LEU A 89 41.66 -34.59 20.25
C LEU A 89 43.15 -34.58 20.61
N GLN A 90 44.00 -34.26 19.63
CA GLN A 90 45.41 -34.08 19.89
C GLN A 90 45.62 -32.72 20.57
N PRO A 91 46.34 -32.65 21.69
CA PRO A 91 46.68 -31.37 22.29
C PRO A 91 47.65 -30.64 21.36
N ILE A 92 47.18 -29.58 20.71
CA ILE A 92 48.00 -28.67 19.91
C ILE A 92 48.24 -27.42 20.77
N PRO A 93 49.26 -27.42 21.66
CA PRO A 93 49.51 -26.31 22.58
C PRO A 93 49.83 -24.99 21.85
N GLU A 94 50.23 -25.05 20.58
CA GLU A 94 50.54 -23.87 19.77
C GLU A 94 49.30 -23.12 19.24
N GLN A 95 48.12 -23.74 19.27
CA GLN A 95 46.86 -23.09 18.87
C GLN A 95 46.09 -22.49 20.05
N VAL A 96 46.52 -22.80 21.27
CA VAL A 96 45.93 -22.22 22.48
C VAL A 96 46.63 -20.90 22.73
N SER A 97 45.95 -19.80 22.40
CA SER A 97 46.35 -18.47 22.85
C SER A 97 46.52 -18.53 24.37
N THR A 98 47.75 -18.31 24.84
CA THR A 98 48.05 -18.13 26.27
C THR A 98 47.44 -16.83 26.81
N GLU A 99 47.02 -15.93 25.92
CA GLU A 99 46.24 -14.76 26.27
C GLU A 99 44.76 -15.13 26.41
N SER A 100 44.26 -14.95 27.63
CA SER A 100 42.85 -15.15 27.99
C SER A 100 41.96 -14.18 27.21
N SER A 101 40.95 -14.69 26.52
CA SER A 101 39.89 -13.87 25.90
C SER A 101 38.91 -13.29 26.93
N THR A 102 39.14 -13.50 28.23
CA THR A 102 38.39 -12.81 29.27
C THR A 102 38.80 -11.34 29.31
N ARG A 103 37.97 -10.45 28.76
CA ARG A 103 38.03 -9.01 29.07
C ARG A 103 38.16 -8.88 30.59
N HIS A 104 39.31 -8.40 31.06
CA HIS A 104 39.49 -8.05 32.46
C HIS A 104 38.57 -6.87 32.75
N VAL A 105 37.40 -7.14 33.34
CA VAL A 105 36.44 -6.14 33.83
C VAL A 105 37.08 -5.16 34.82
N SER A 106 38.26 -5.49 35.37
CA SER A 106 39.04 -4.68 36.30
C SER A 106 40.19 -3.88 35.67
N GLY A 107 40.43 -3.98 34.36
CA GLY A 107 41.57 -3.34 33.66
C GLY A 107 41.28 -1.94 33.09
N GLU A 108 40.01 -1.56 32.94
CA GLU A 108 39.59 -0.25 32.38
C GLU A 108 39.78 0.91 33.36
N VAL A 109 40.14 0.65 34.63
CA VAL A 109 40.24 1.67 35.68
C VAL A 109 41.68 2.18 35.90
N ARG A 110 42.71 1.62 35.24
CA ARG A 110 44.12 1.96 35.54
C ARG A 110 45.01 2.33 34.35
N SER A 111 44.42 2.54 33.18
CA SER A 111 45.13 3.00 31.97
C SER A 111 44.59 4.34 31.44
N LYS A 112 44.48 5.36 32.30
CA LYS A 112 44.64 6.79 31.99
C LYS A 112 44.27 7.61 33.23
N ALA A 113 45.25 8.23 33.87
CA ALA A 113 45.03 9.31 34.83
C ALA A 113 45.01 10.69 34.12
N ALA A 114 44.55 10.73 32.88
CA ALA A 114 44.51 11.94 32.04
C ALA A 114 43.53 11.71 30.87
N ASP A 115 42.25 11.99 31.11
CA ASP A 115 41.25 12.53 30.16
C ASP A 115 39.86 12.27 30.75
N ASP A 116 39.25 13.32 31.29
CA ASP A 116 37.80 13.40 31.48
C ASP A 116 37.16 13.45 30.07
N GLU A 117 37.03 12.31 29.40
CA GLU A 117 36.29 12.24 28.13
C GLU A 117 34.85 11.79 28.42
N ASP A 118 33.94 12.76 28.33
CA ASP A 118 32.50 12.57 28.27
C ASP A 118 32.15 11.33 27.44
N VAL A 119 31.52 10.34 28.07
CA VAL A 119 30.92 9.21 27.36
C VAL A 119 29.88 9.79 26.39
N ASP A 120 30.26 9.92 25.12
CA ASP A 120 29.45 10.53 24.08
C ASP A 120 28.24 9.64 23.77
N MET A 121 27.17 9.77 24.55
CA MET A 121 25.87 9.13 24.30
C MET A 121 25.39 9.41 22.87
N MET A 122 25.83 10.53 22.28
CA MET A 122 25.53 10.91 20.90
C MET A 122 26.28 10.05 19.87
N ALA A 123 27.46 9.50 20.19
CA ALA A 123 28.14 8.53 19.34
C ALA A 123 27.37 7.20 19.27
N GLY A 124 26.80 6.74 20.39
CA GLY A 124 25.90 5.57 20.43
C GLY A 124 24.67 5.79 19.55
N ILE A 125 23.97 6.91 19.74
CA ILE A 125 22.78 7.26 18.94
C ILE A 125 23.11 7.45 17.46
N ARG A 126 24.27 8.02 17.11
CA ARG A 126 24.72 8.14 15.72
C ARG A 126 25.07 6.78 15.11
N SER A 127 25.68 5.88 15.87
CA SER A 127 25.96 4.50 15.43
C SER A 127 24.66 3.73 15.21
N ASP A 128 23.69 3.87 16.10
CA ASP A 128 22.36 3.27 15.94
C ASP A 128 21.64 3.86 14.73
N PHE A 129 21.68 5.18 14.55
CA PHE A 129 21.12 5.84 13.37
C PHE A 129 21.78 5.37 12.08
N ASN A 130 23.11 5.22 12.05
CA ASN A 130 23.83 4.70 10.90
C ASN A 130 23.49 3.22 10.64
N THR A 131 23.37 2.41 11.68
CA THR A 131 22.96 1.00 11.58
C THR A 131 21.52 0.87 11.05
N ILE A 132 20.60 1.71 11.53
CA ILE A 132 19.23 1.80 11.03
C ILE A 132 19.26 2.26 9.57
N LYS A 133 20.03 3.30 9.24
CA LYS A 133 20.18 3.80 7.87
C LYS A 133 20.77 2.75 6.94
N GLU A 134 21.73 1.93 7.39
CA GLU A 134 22.32 0.83 6.63
C GLU A 134 21.32 -0.33 6.45
N THR A 135 20.59 -0.68 7.51
CA THR A 135 19.56 -1.72 7.48
C THR A 135 18.40 -1.35 6.55
N PHE A 136 17.99 -0.08 6.57
CA PHE A 136 17.00 0.49 5.66
C PHE A 136 17.64 1.14 4.42
N SER A 137 18.92 0.89 4.16
CA SER A 137 19.61 1.49 3.01
C SER A 137 19.06 0.86 1.75
N LEU A 138 18.29 1.67 1.02
CA LEU A 138 17.74 1.38 -0.30
C LEU A 138 18.82 1.14 -1.36
N ALA A 139 20.11 1.22 -1.00
CA ALA A 139 21.25 1.02 -1.90
C ALA A 139 21.30 -0.39 -2.52
N SER A 140 20.73 -1.41 -1.85
CA SER A 140 20.67 -2.77 -2.39
C SER A 140 19.55 -2.99 -3.41
N VAL A 141 18.60 -2.05 -3.52
CA VAL A 141 17.47 -2.17 -4.44
C VAL A 141 17.88 -1.66 -5.83
N PRO A 142 17.58 -2.39 -6.92
CA PRO A 142 17.77 -1.89 -8.28
C PRO A 142 17.08 -0.53 -8.47
N ARG A 143 17.84 0.47 -8.93
CA ARG A 143 17.34 1.86 -9.02
C ARG A 143 16.14 1.97 -9.96
N GLU A 144 16.14 1.16 -11.03
CA GLU A 144 15.04 1.09 -12.00
C GLU A 144 13.75 0.65 -11.32
N ALA A 145 13.80 -0.40 -10.49
CA ALA A 145 12.66 -0.88 -9.73
C ALA A 145 12.19 0.17 -8.70
N MET A 146 13.14 0.88 -8.06
CA MET A 146 12.82 1.96 -7.12
C MET A 146 12.07 3.10 -7.80
N TYR A 147 12.54 3.59 -8.94
CA TYR A 147 11.90 4.71 -9.63
C TYR A 147 10.51 4.33 -10.16
N VAL A 148 10.37 3.14 -10.74
CA VAL A 148 9.06 2.65 -11.21
C VAL A 148 8.11 2.43 -10.03
N GLY A 149 8.61 1.88 -8.92
CA GLY A 149 7.86 1.69 -7.69
C GLY A 149 7.37 3.00 -7.09
N LEU A 150 8.26 4.00 -6.97
CA LEU A 150 7.93 5.33 -6.46
C LEU A 150 6.94 6.06 -7.38
N ALA A 151 7.08 5.92 -8.71
CA ALA A 151 6.11 6.45 -9.66
C ALA A 151 4.71 5.86 -9.44
N GLY A 152 4.62 4.59 -9.06
CA GLY A 152 3.36 3.94 -8.67
C GLY A 152 2.74 4.46 -7.37
N VAL A 153 3.45 5.24 -6.56
CA VAL A 153 2.90 5.83 -5.34
C VAL A 153 2.45 7.28 -5.54
N VAL A 154 2.88 7.93 -6.63
CA VAL A 154 2.52 9.32 -6.95
C VAL A 154 1.01 9.55 -6.93
N PRO A 155 0.16 8.69 -7.53
CA PRO A 155 -1.28 8.91 -7.47
C PRO A 155 -1.85 8.92 -6.05
N TYR A 156 -1.34 8.10 -5.12
CA TYR A 156 -1.79 8.14 -3.72
C TYR A 156 -1.40 9.43 -3.01
N LEU A 157 -0.18 9.91 -3.25
CA LEU A 157 0.28 11.17 -2.67
C LEU A 157 -0.56 12.34 -3.22
N LEU A 158 -0.82 12.35 -4.53
CA LEU A 158 -1.67 13.36 -5.14
C LEU A 158 -3.08 13.33 -4.57
N THR A 159 -3.76 12.18 -4.58
CA THR A 159 -5.16 12.10 -4.08
C THR A 159 -5.25 12.43 -2.60
N SER A 160 -4.30 11.99 -1.78
CA SER A 160 -4.29 12.28 -0.34
C SER A 160 -4.01 13.74 -0.01
N LEU A 161 -3.01 14.36 -0.66
CA LEU A 161 -2.73 15.79 -0.49
C LEU A 161 -3.90 16.65 -0.96
N THR A 162 -4.51 16.29 -2.09
CA THR A 162 -5.72 16.95 -2.56
C THR A 162 -6.85 16.77 -1.55
N THR A 163 -7.10 15.57 -1.03
CA THR A 163 -8.16 15.32 -0.02
C THR A 163 -7.96 16.17 1.25
N VAL A 164 -6.73 16.24 1.76
CA VAL A 164 -6.38 17.07 2.93
C VAL A 164 -6.49 18.57 2.63
N TYR A 165 -6.13 18.99 1.41
CA TYR A 165 -6.28 20.38 0.99
C TYR A 165 -7.76 20.78 0.91
N LEU A 166 -8.61 19.93 0.31
CA LEU A 166 -10.04 20.17 0.22
C LEU A 166 -10.70 20.13 1.62
N SER A 167 -10.26 19.25 2.51
CA SER A 167 -10.76 19.21 3.89
C SER A 167 -10.42 20.48 4.67
N PHE A 168 -9.23 21.01 4.46
CA PHE A 168 -8.82 22.30 5.02
C PHE A 168 -9.65 23.45 4.44
N ASP A 169 -9.86 23.47 3.12
CA ASP A 169 -10.62 24.52 2.44
C ASP A 169 -12.10 24.56 2.88
N ILE A 170 -12.73 23.39 3.04
CA ILE A 170 -14.09 23.25 3.57
C ILE A 170 -14.17 23.72 5.03
N GLN A 171 -13.22 23.33 5.88
CA GLN A 171 -13.17 23.80 7.27
C GLN A 171 -12.91 25.31 7.36
N TYR A 172 -12.07 25.86 6.47
CA TYR A 172 -11.82 27.28 6.40
C TYR A 172 -13.08 28.04 5.96
N ALA A 173 -13.77 27.55 4.93
CA ALA A 173 -15.04 28.08 4.44
C ALA A 173 -16.12 28.08 5.52
N ALA A 174 -16.23 27.00 6.30
CA ALA A 174 -17.19 26.90 7.39
C ALA A 174 -16.93 27.90 8.53
N ASN A 175 -15.66 28.22 8.81
CA ASN A 175 -15.29 29.15 9.88
C ASN A 175 -15.30 30.62 9.44
N HIS A 176 -14.98 30.91 8.18
CA HIS A 176 -14.81 32.30 7.67
C HIS A 176 -15.89 32.73 6.68
N GLY A 177 -16.83 31.84 6.30
CA GLY A 177 -17.88 32.10 5.31
C GLY A 177 -17.40 32.15 3.85
N GLN A 178 -16.08 32.12 3.62
CA GLN A 178 -15.45 32.05 2.29
C GLN A 178 -14.39 30.94 2.28
N GLY A 179 -14.39 30.10 1.25
CA GLY A 179 -13.28 29.16 1.00
C GLY A 179 -11.99 29.91 0.70
N PHE A 180 -10.85 29.31 1.00
CA PHE A 180 -9.55 29.91 0.78
C PHE A 180 -9.24 30.03 -0.72
N LEU A 181 -9.56 29.00 -1.53
CA LEU A 181 -9.46 29.07 -3.00
C LEU A 181 -10.67 28.49 -3.76
N MET A 182 -11.46 27.58 -3.18
CA MET A 182 -12.58 26.95 -3.88
C MET A 182 -13.91 27.14 -3.13
N SER A 183 -15.01 27.23 -3.86
CA SER A 183 -16.35 27.17 -3.27
C SER A 183 -16.57 25.79 -2.64
N GLY A 184 -17.15 25.72 -1.44
CA GLY A 184 -17.39 24.45 -0.73
C GLY A 184 -18.07 23.38 -1.60
N GLU A 185 -19.02 23.79 -2.45
CA GLU A 185 -19.69 22.89 -3.41
C GLU A 185 -18.75 22.25 -4.44
N LEU A 186 -17.73 23.00 -4.90
CA LEU A 186 -16.73 22.50 -5.83
C LEU A 186 -15.81 21.50 -5.09
N ALA A 187 -15.41 21.82 -3.85
CA ALA A 187 -14.62 20.92 -3.03
C ALA A 187 -15.37 19.60 -2.77
N GLU A 188 -16.64 19.65 -2.37
CA GLU A 188 -17.47 18.45 -2.20
C GLU A 188 -17.59 17.62 -3.49
N SER A 189 -17.82 18.28 -4.63
CA SER A 189 -17.90 17.63 -5.94
C SER A 189 -16.59 16.94 -6.33
N LEU A 190 -15.44 17.58 -6.06
CA LEU A 190 -14.12 17.02 -6.33
C LEU A 190 -13.82 15.81 -5.43
N LEU A 191 -14.22 15.84 -4.15
CA LEU A 191 -14.06 14.70 -3.25
C LEU A 191 -14.76 13.45 -3.79
N HIS A 192 -16.00 13.60 -4.29
CA HIS A 192 -16.75 12.49 -4.91
C HIS A 192 -16.07 11.89 -6.15
N ILE A 193 -15.21 12.64 -6.83
CA ILE A 193 -14.44 12.16 -7.99
C ILE A 193 -13.13 11.49 -7.54
N ILE A 194 -12.44 12.10 -6.56
CA ILE A 194 -11.11 11.65 -6.10
C ILE A 194 -11.19 10.31 -5.34
N GLU A 195 -12.24 10.12 -4.55
CA GLU A 195 -12.44 8.92 -3.74
C GLU A 195 -12.44 7.62 -4.57
N PRO A 196 -13.33 7.43 -5.56
CA PRO A 196 -13.33 6.23 -6.38
C PRO A 196 -12.04 6.06 -7.19
N ILE A 197 -11.35 7.16 -7.54
CA ILE A 197 -10.04 7.09 -8.21
C ILE A 197 -9.00 6.47 -7.26
N GLN A 198 -8.93 6.94 -6.01
CA GLN A 198 -8.00 6.40 -5.02
C GLN A 198 -8.29 4.93 -4.70
N LEU A 199 -9.57 4.57 -4.50
CA LEU A 199 -9.96 3.18 -4.27
C LEU A 199 -9.71 2.29 -5.51
N GLY A 200 -10.03 2.78 -6.71
CA GLY A 200 -9.79 2.08 -7.99
C GLY A 200 -8.31 1.80 -8.22
N TYR A 201 -7.48 2.80 -7.97
CA TYR A 201 -6.03 2.68 -8.04
C TYR A 201 -5.50 1.72 -6.96
N GLY A 202 -6.01 1.87 -5.72
CA GLY A 202 -6.06 0.88 -4.64
C GLY A 202 -6.10 -0.57 -5.10
N ALA A 203 -7.26 -0.94 -5.64
CA ALA A 203 -7.54 -2.31 -6.03
C ALA A 203 -6.61 -2.79 -7.16
N SER A 204 -6.26 -1.89 -8.09
CA SER A 204 -5.35 -2.19 -9.18
C SER A 204 -3.95 -2.55 -8.68
N ILE A 205 -3.36 -1.72 -7.80
CA ILE A 205 -2.02 -1.96 -7.26
C ILE A 205 -1.97 -3.21 -6.39
N ILE A 206 -2.96 -3.44 -5.51
CA ILE A 206 -3.01 -4.67 -4.69
C ILE A 206 -3.05 -5.92 -5.59
N SER A 207 -3.83 -5.89 -6.68
CA SER A 207 -3.90 -6.99 -7.65
C SER A 207 -2.56 -7.21 -8.36
N PHE A 208 -1.88 -6.14 -8.79
CA PHE A 208 -0.55 -6.23 -9.41
C PHE A 208 0.52 -6.80 -8.47
N LEU A 209 0.54 -6.39 -7.21
CA LEU A 209 1.46 -6.94 -6.20
C LEU A 209 1.21 -8.44 -5.98
N GLY A 210 -0.05 -8.86 -5.99
CA GLY A 210 -0.39 -10.29 -5.94
C GLY A 210 0.24 -11.08 -7.10
N ALA A 211 0.20 -10.53 -8.31
CA ALA A 211 0.77 -11.15 -9.50
C ALA A 211 2.31 -11.28 -9.46
N ILE A 212 3.02 -10.47 -8.66
CA ILE A 212 4.48 -10.60 -8.48
C ILE A 212 4.83 -12.00 -7.95
N HIS A 213 4.04 -12.55 -7.03
CA HIS A 213 4.27 -13.90 -6.51
C HIS A 213 4.10 -14.99 -7.56
N TRP A 214 3.21 -14.79 -8.54
CA TRP A 214 3.06 -15.71 -9.67
C TRP A 214 4.29 -15.64 -10.58
N GLY A 215 4.74 -14.43 -10.91
CA GLY A 215 5.95 -14.24 -11.73
C GLY A 215 7.20 -14.82 -11.06
N LEU A 216 7.35 -14.64 -9.75
CA LEU A 216 8.47 -15.20 -9.00
C LEU A 216 8.41 -16.75 -8.91
N GLU A 217 7.20 -17.34 -8.86
CA GLU A 217 7.00 -18.80 -8.92
C GLU A 217 7.33 -19.35 -10.30
N TRP A 218 6.88 -18.70 -11.38
CA TRP A 218 7.25 -19.08 -12.75
C TRP A 218 8.74 -18.94 -13.02
N ALA A 219 9.41 -17.96 -12.40
CA ALA A 219 10.86 -17.81 -12.47
C ALA A 219 11.63 -18.86 -11.64
N GLY A 220 10.95 -19.66 -10.82
CA GLY A 220 11.59 -20.63 -9.92
C GLY A 220 12.44 -19.98 -8.81
N TYR A 221 12.21 -18.69 -8.51
CA TYR A 221 13.00 -17.97 -7.50
C TYR A 221 12.70 -18.54 -6.10
N GLY A 222 13.74 -18.98 -5.38
CA GLY A 222 13.60 -19.64 -4.08
C GLY A 222 13.08 -21.08 -4.14
N GLY A 223 13.06 -21.67 -5.35
CA GLY A 223 12.45 -22.96 -5.63
C GLY A 223 10.93 -22.88 -5.82
N PHE A 224 10.36 -23.92 -6.41
CA PHE A 224 8.91 -24.03 -6.62
C PHE A 224 8.21 -24.35 -5.31
N LYS A 225 7.24 -23.52 -4.93
CA LYS A 225 6.38 -23.74 -3.74
C LYS A 225 4.99 -24.22 -4.12
N GLY A 226 4.58 -24.04 -5.38
CA GLY A 226 3.27 -24.40 -5.89
C GLY A 226 2.16 -23.51 -5.35
N TYR A 227 1.01 -24.12 -5.06
CA TYR A 227 -0.22 -23.43 -4.65
C TYR A 227 -0.09 -22.41 -3.49
N PRO A 228 0.71 -22.63 -2.43
CA PRO A 228 0.87 -21.67 -1.33
C PRO A 228 1.39 -20.29 -1.76
N ARG A 229 2.16 -20.20 -2.85
CA ARG A 229 2.65 -18.91 -3.37
C ARG A 229 1.68 -18.30 -4.36
N TYR A 230 1.03 -19.11 -5.17
CA TYR A 230 -0.05 -18.65 -6.04
C TYR A 230 -1.24 -18.09 -5.24
N SER A 231 -1.56 -18.70 -4.10
CA SER A 231 -2.67 -18.26 -3.23
C SER A 231 -2.44 -16.86 -2.67
N MET A 232 -1.20 -16.44 -2.40
CA MET A 232 -0.91 -15.06 -1.97
C MET A 232 -1.40 -14.04 -3.00
N GLY A 233 -1.18 -14.32 -4.29
CA GLY A 233 -1.66 -13.45 -5.38
C GLY A 233 -3.17 -13.48 -5.58
N ILE A 234 -3.78 -14.66 -5.45
CA ILE A 234 -5.24 -14.84 -5.54
C ILE A 234 -5.94 -14.10 -4.41
N ILE A 235 -5.47 -14.27 -3.17
CA ILE A 235 -6.04 -13.64 -1.98
C ILE A 235 -5.95 -12.12 -2.09
N ALA A 236 -4.79 -11.58 -2.49
CA ALA A 236 -4.62 -10.14 -2.67
C ALA A 236 -5.67 -9.57 -3.66
N THR A 237 -5.84 -10.21 -4.82
CA THR A 237 -6.82 -9.78 -5.83
C THR A 237 -8.26 -9.96 -5.32
N ALA A 238 -8.56 -11.09 -4.67
CA ALA A 238 -9.88 -11.39 -4.13
C ALA A 238 -10.31 -10.40 -3.03
N VAL A 239 -9.36 -9.87 -2.26
CA VAL A 239 -9.62 -8.80 -1.27
C VAL A 239 -9.71 -7.43 -1.92
N ALA A 240 -8.91 -7.16 -2.95
CA ALA A 240 -8.83 -5.87 -3.62
C ALA A 240 -10.15 -5.44 -4.27
N TRP A 241 -10.76 -6.30 -5.08
CA TRP A 241 -11.94 -5.92 -5.88
C TRP A 241 -13.19 -5.60 -5.05
N PRO A 242 -13.54 -6.35 -4.00
CA PRO A 242 -14.66 -6.00 -3.13
C PRO A 242 -14.56 -4.62 -2.50
N THR A 243 -13.35 -4.08 -2.30
CA THR A 243 -13.18 -2.73 -1.72
C THR A 243 -13.82 -1.63 -2.57
N LEU A 244 -13.98 -1.84 -3.87
CA LEU A 244 -14.63 -0.89 -4.79
C LEU A 244 -16.14 -0.78 -4.58
N LEU A 245 -16.75 -1.76 -3.91
CA LEU A 245 -18.18 -1.80 -3.62
C LEU A 245 -18.50 -1.27 -2.21
N LEU A 246 -17.47 -1.01 -1.40
CA LEU A 246 -17.62 -0.50 -0.04
C LEU A 246 -17.70 1.03 -0.05
N SER A 247 -18.26 1.61 1.02
CA SER A 247 -18.12 3.05 1.27
C SER A 247 -16.64 3.42 1.31
N ALA A 248 -16.28 4.61 0.83
CA ALA A 248 -14.89 5.03 0.67
C ALA A 248 -14.06 4.91 1.96
N GLU A 249 -14.61 5.19 3.15
CA GLU A 249 -13.92 4.96 4.44
C GLU A 249 -13.57 3.49 4.67
N VAL A 250 -14.57 2.62 4.56
CA VAL A 250 -14.40 1.18 4.79
C VAL A 250 -13.49 0.58 3.72
N GLY A 251 -13.61 1.04 2.48
CA GLY A 251 -12.75 0.65 1.37
C GLY A 251 -11.28 1.04 1.61
N LEU A 252 -11.01 2.29 2.01
CA LEU A 252 -9.66 2.77 2.34
C LEU A 252 -9.04 2.02 3.52
N ILE A 253 -9.80 1.79 4.60
CA ILE A 253 -9.34 1.01 5.76
C ILE A 253 -9.03 -0.43 5.33
N THR A 254 -9.90 -1.06 4.54
CA THR A 254 -9.68 -2.42 4.04
C THR A 254 -8.44 -2.49 3.14
N GLN A 255 -8.23 -1.50 2.27
CA GLN A 255 -7.03 -1.43 1.43
C GLN A 255 -5.77 -1.19 2.25
N PHE A 256 -5.81 -0.36 3.29
CA PHE A 256 -4.69 -0.16 4.22
C PHE A 256 -4.28 -1.48 4.90
N LEU A 257 -5.27 -2.23 5.41
CA LEU A 257 -5.03 -3.56 5.98
C LEU A 257 -4.52 -4.55 4.94
N ALA A 258 -5.07 -4.54 3.72
CA ALA A 258 -4.62 -5.40 2.63
C ALA A 258 -3.16 -5.11 2.24
N PHE A 259 -2.77 -3.84 2.11
CA PHE A 259 -1.39 -3.44 1.84
C PHE A 259 -0.44 -3.87 2.96
N THR A 260 -0.86 -3.72 4.22
CA THR A 260 -0.08 -4.10 5.40
C THR A 260 0.11 -5.62 5.47
N PHE A 261 -0.96 -6.40 5.26
CA PHE A 261 -0.91 -7.85 5.24
C PHE A 261 -0.08 -8.39 4.06
N LEU A 262 -0.20 -7.75 2.91
CA LEU A 262 0.60 -8.09 1.73
C LEU A 262 2.08 -7.79 1.96
N TYR A 263 2.42 -6.65 2.57
CA TYR A 263 3.79 -6.37 3.03
C TYR A 263 4.29 -7.42 4.03
N TYR A 264 3.47 -7.81 5.01
CA TYR A 264 3.84 -8.85 5.97
C TYR A 264 4.16 -10.19 5.27
N ASN A 265 3.34 -10.58 4.30
CA ASN A 265 3.59 -11.78 3.48
C ASN A 265 4.83 -11.62 2.59
N ASP A 266 5.04 -10.45 1.99
CA ASP A 266 6.21 -10.13 1.16
C ASP A 266 7.51 -10.18 1.98
N ALA A 267 7.51 -9.60 3.18
CA ALA A 267 8.63 -9.62 4.11
C ALA A 267 8.93 -11.04 4.59
N ARG A 268 7.89 -11.83 4.90
CA ARG A 268 8.04 -13.24 5.27
C ARG A 268 8.54 -14.09 4.10
N ALA A 269 8.08 -13.83 2.88
CA ALA A 269 8.56 -14.49 1.67
C ALA A 269 10.03 -14.15 1.41
N SER A 270 10.43 -12.90 1.60
CA SER A 270 11.83 -12.45 1.52
C SER A 270 12.71 -13.13 2.57
N ALA A 271 12.26 -13.17 3.84
CA ALA A 271 12.99 -13.82 4.93
C ALA A 271 13.14 -15.35 4.74
N ARG A 272 12.18 -16.00 4.09
CA ARG A 272 12.24 -17.43 3.73
C ARG A 272 13.03 -17.71 2.44
N GLY A 273 13.57 -16.68 1.78
CA GLY A 273 14.28 -16.81 0.51
C GLY A 273 13.39 -17.10 -0.71
N TRP A 274 12.07 -16.87 -0.61
CA TRP A 274 11.12 -17.00 -1.74
C TRP A 274 11.10 -15.75 -2.61
N ALA A 275 11.58 -14.63 -2.09
CA ALA A 275 11.74 -13.38 -2.82
C ALA A 275 13.17 -12.85 -2.61
N PRO A 276 13.68 -11.97 -3.49
CA PRO A 276 14.98 -11.35 -3.31
C PRO A 276 15.09 -10.60 -1.97
N PRO A 277 16.25 -10.61 -1.30
CA PRO A 277 16.40 -10.03 0.04
C PRO A 277 16.07 -8.51 0.08
N TRP A 278 16.31 -7.79 -1.01
CA TRP A 278 15.99 -6.38 -1.15
C TRP A 278 14.48 -6.10 -1.30
N TYR A 279 13.68 -7.11 -1.68
CA TYR A 279 12.25 -6.95 -1.95
C TYR A 279 11.47 -6.55 -0.69
N GLY A 280 11.84 -7.08 0.48
CA GLY A 280 11.23 -6.72 1.75
C GLY A 280 11.39 -5.23 2.09
N VAL A 281 12.63 -4.71 2.01
CA VAL A 281 12.93 -3.29 2.30
C VAL A 281 12.28 -2.37 1.28
N TYR A 282 12.36 -2.72 -0.01
CA TYR A 282 11.67 -2.01 -1.09
C TYR A 282 10.17 -1.91 -0.83
N ARG A 283 9.54 -3.03 -0.49
CA ARG A 283 8.10 -3.10 -0.23
C ARG A 283 7.70 -2.31 1.02
N PHE A 284 8.53 -2.31 2.06
CA PHE A 284 8.31 -1.51 3.27
C PHE A 284 8.17 -0.02 2.94
N VAL A 285 9.14 0.54 2.21
CA VAL A 285 9.14 1.97 1.85
C VAL A 285 7.90 2.34 1.03
N LEU A 286 7.56 1.56 0.00
CA LEU A 286 6.37 1.83 -0.80
C LEU A 286 5.07 1.69 0.01
N THR A 287 4.96 0.64 0.83
CA THR A 287 3.78 0.41 1.66
C THR A 287 3.63 1.50 2.72
N PHE A 288 4.73 2.00 3.27
CA PHE A 288 4.73 3.10 4.22
C PHE A 288 4.20 4.39 3.59
N ILE A 289 4.67 4.76 2.40
CA ILE A 289 4.20 5.97 1.71
C ILE A 289 2.72 5.84 1.32
N VAL A 290 2.31 4.69 0.77
CA VAL A 290 0.89 4.42 0.45
C VAL A 290 0.02 4.42 1.71
N GLY A 291 0.49 3.76 2.78
CA GLY A 291 -0.22 3.69 4.05
C GLY A 291 -0.39 5.07 4.69
N ALA A 292 0.67 5.88 4.73
CA ALA A 292 0.61 7.27 5.20
C ALA A 292 -0.35 8.12 4.36
N SER A 293 -0.35 7.93 3.03
CA SER A 293 -1.28 8.63 2.13
C SER A 293 -2.74 8.24 2.41
N ILE A 294 -3.02 6.95 2.62
CA ILE A 294 -4.38 6.47 2.96
C ILE A 294 -4.81 7.04 4.32
N VAL A 295 -3.93 7.03 5.32
CA VAL A 295 -4.21 7.60 6.64
C VAL A 295 -4.48 9.11 6.55
N ALA A 296 -3.69 9.85 5.77
CA ALA A 296 -3.93 11.27 5.52
C ALA A 296 -5.29 11.52 4.86
N SER A 297 -5.67 10.67 3.89
CA SER A 297 -6.98 10.74 3.22
C SER A 297 -8.13 10.47 4.20
N LEU A 298 -7.97 9.49 5.09
CA LEU A 298 -8.94 9.18 6.15
C LEU A 298 -9.08 10.33 7.15
N ILE A 299 -7.97 10.96 7.55
CA ILE A 299 -8.00 12.12 8.46
C ILE A 299 -8.69 13.30 7.79
N GLY A 300 -8.34 13.63 6.55
CA GLY A 300 -8.97 14.72 5.80
C GLY A 300 -10.48 14.50 5.67
N ARG A 301 -10.89 13.29 5.32
CA ARG A 301 -12.31 12.92 5.26
C ARG A 301 -13.01 12.98 6.62
N GLY A 302 -12.36 12.47 7.68
CA GLY A 302 -12.91 12.49 9.04
C GLY A 302 -13.17 13.90 9.55
N GLN A 303 -12.33 14.88 9.17
CA GLN A 303 -12.57 16.28 9.51
C GLN A 303 -13.77 16.89 8.77
N ILE A 304 -14.06 16.44 7.55
CA ILE A 304 -15.20 16.93 6.76
C ILE A 304 -16.49 16.19 7.16
N ALA A 305 -16.39 14.93 7.61
CA ALA A 305 -17.54 14.12 7.97
C ALA A 305 -18.43 14.83 9.01
N ASP A 306 -17.82 15.49 10.00
CA ASP A 306 -18.57 16.26 11.01
C ASP A 306 -19.31 17.48 10.43
N LEU A 307 -18.82 18.05 9.31
CA LEU A 307 -19.42 19.23 8.65
C LEU A 307 -20.46 18.86 7.58
N VAL A 308 -20.23 17.81 6.79
CA VAL A 308 -21.06 17.47 5.61
C VAL A 308 -22.01 16.29 5.89
N THR A 309 -21.65 15.35 6.77
CA THR A 309 -22.46 14.14 7.03
C THR A 309 -23.33 14.21 8.28
N ARG A 310 -23.44 15.37 8.97
CA ARG A 310 -24.54 15.59 9.91
C ARG A 310 -25.82 15.76 9.08
N PRO A 311 -26.74 14.77 8.98
CA PRO A 311 -28.05 15.03 8.39
C PRO A 311 -28.64 16.23 9.13
N PRO A 312 -29.22 17.24 8.45
CA PRO A 312 -29.76 18.42 9.12
C PRO A 312 -30.70 17.90 10.18
N GLY A 313 -30.34 18.12 11.45
CA GLY A 313 -31.16 17.66 12.55
C GLY A 313 -32.55 18.26 12.39
N PRO A 314 -33.60 17.67 13.00
CA PRO A 314 -34.91 18.31 13.03
C PRO A 314 -34.80 19.80 13.41
N ALA A 315 -33.92 20.12 14.37
CA ALA A 315 -33.57 21.47 14.79
C ALA A 315 -32.98 22.36 13.68
N ASP A 316 -32.11 21.86 12.81
CA ASP A 316 -31.50 22.63 11.73
C ASP A 316 -32.51 22.89 10.61
N LYS A 317 -33.39 21.91 10.32
CA LYS A 317 -34.55 22.14 9.42
C LYS A 317 -35.50 23.19 9.98
N TYR A 318 -35.78 23.18 11.29
CA TYR A 318 -36.59 24.23 11.92
C TYR A 318 -35.91 25.60 11.84
N ARG A 319 -34.58 25.67 12.00
CA ARG A 319 -33.82 26.92 11.84
C ARG A 319 -33.82 27.41 10.40
N GLU A 320 -33.64 26.54 9.42
CA GLU A 320 -33.67 26.89 8.00
C GLU A 320 -35.06 27.33 7.55
N LEU A 321 -36.12 26.63 7.99
CA LEU A 321 -37.51 27.05 7.76
C LEU A 321 -37.81 28.38 8.43
N ARG A 322 -37.33 28.61 9.66
CA ARG A 322 -37.49 29.90 10.35
C ARG A 322 -36.74 31.02 9.65
N ALA A 323 -35.53 30.76 9.14
CA ALA A 323 -34.76 31.73 8.39
C ALA A 323 -35.42 32.06 7.04
N LYS A 324 -35.95 31.06 6.32
CA LYS A 324 -36.76 31.27 5.11
C LYS A 324 -38.04 32.05 5.41
N GLN A 325 -38.75 31.71 6.49
CA GLN A 325 -39.91 32.46 6.95
C GLN A 325 -39.57 33.91 7.28
N MET A 326 -38.43 34.17 7.93
CA MET A 326 -37.99 35.52 8.29
C MET A 326 -37.38 36.29 7.12
N ALA A 327 -37.00 35.62 6.03
CA ALA A 327 -36.61 36.27 4.78
C ALA A 327 -37.83 36.60 3.91
N ASP A 328 -38.86 35.73 3.91
CA ASP A 328 -40.13 35.94 3.22
C ASP A 328 -40.99 37.01 3.93
N ILE A 329 -40.95 37.03 5.28
CA ILE A 329 -41.47 38.12 6.10
C ILE A 329 -40.38 39.19 6.11
N GLY A 330 -40.38 40.06 5.08
CA GLY A 330 -39.45 41.19 4.97
C GLY A 330 -39.37 42.04 6.26
N PRO A 331 -38.35 42.90 6.39
CA PRO A 331 -38.10 43.66 7.62
C PRO A 331 -39.40 44.36 8.06
N GLU A 332 -39.83 44.09 9.30
CA GLU A 332 -40.98 44.78 9.88
C GLU A 332 -40.77 46.29 9.68
N PRO A 333 -41.77 47.02 9.15
CA PRO A 333 -41.67 48.47 9.15
C PRO A 333 -41.52 48.91 10.60
N GLU A 334 -40.36 49.47 10.93
CA GLU A 334 -40.18 50.26 12.14
C GLU A 334 -41.35 51.22 12.17
N GLY A 335 -42.21 51.06 13.18
CA GLY A 335 -43.44 51.82 13.31
C GLY A 335 -43.10 53.30 13.17
N GLU A 336 -43.75 53.93 12.20
CA GLU A 336 -43.88 55.37 12.14
C GLU A 336 -44.39 55.80 13.52
N GLU A 337 -43.50 56.38 14.34
CA GLU A 337 -43.88 57.07 15.56
C GLU A 337 -44.84 58.18 15.10
N GLU A 338 -46.13 57.92 15.31
CA GLU A 338 -47.22 58.84 15.04
C GLU A 338 -46.91 60.17 15.74
N GLU A 339 -46.81 61.23 14.93
CA GLU A 339 -46.79 62.62 15.33
C GLU A 339 -48.04 62.94 16.17
N GLU A 340 -47.97 62.78 17.49
CA GLU A 340 -48.88 63.49 18.40
C GLU A 340 -48.33 64.89 18.62
N GLY A 341 -48.90 65.84 17.87
CA GLY A 341 -48.60 67.26 17.98
C GLY A 341 -49.02 67.82 19.34
N GLU A 342 -48.03 68.14 20.18
CA GLU A 342 -48.15 69.13 21.24
C GLU A 342 -47.58 70.47 20.72
N GLU A 343 -48.39 71.20 19.96
CA GLU A 343 -48.23 72.66 19.85
C GLU A 343 -48.86 73.29 21.11
N GLU A 344 -48.10 73.35 22.20
CA GLU A 344 -48.38 74.32 23.26
C GLU A 344 -48.05 75.72 22.73
N GLY A 345 -49.12 76.49 22.47
CA GLY A 345 -49.02 77.89 22.06
C GLY A 345 -48.39 78.74 23.16
N ASP A 346 -47.19 79.23 22.85
CA ASP A 346 -46.70 80.52 23.31
C ASP A 346 -47.63 81.64 22.80
N ASP A 347 -47.71 82.72 23.60
CA ASP A 347 -48.18 84.08 23.29
C ASP A 347 -49.55 84.54 23.87
N GLU A 348 -49.40 85.52 24.79
CA GLU A 348 -50.34 86.49 25.42
C GLU A 348 -50.99 86.19 26.78
#